data_AF-K8AAT1-F1
#
_entry.id   AF-K8AAT1-F1
#
_cell.length_a   1.000
_cell.length_b   1.000
_cell.length_c   1.000
_cell.angle_alpha   90.00
_cell.angle_beta   90.00
_cell.angle_gamma   90.00
#
_symmetry.space_group_name_H-M   'P 1'
#
loop_
_entity.id
_entity.type
_entity.pdbx_description
1 polymer ?
#
loop_
_entity_poly.entity_id
_entity_poly.type
_entity_poly.pdbx_seq_one_letter_code
_entity_poly.pdbx_strand_id
1 'polypeptide(L)' 'MKRSMQICLASFAGLVVGGGLFMVVFPSLARFFIGPVYGEDQMSANASLLFIGLPATALVFAIAAGMWWAIRLKAKAKSK' A
#
# COMPACT_ATOMS: atom_id res chain seq x y z
N MET A 1 -4.39 25.09 -4.83
CA MET A 1 -4.81 23.72 -5.20
C MET A 1 -6.10 23.38 -4.46
N LYS A 2 -7.12 22.80 -5.14
CA LYS A 2 -8.37 22.39 -4.50
C LYS A 2 -8.09 21.30 -3.45
N ARG A 3 -8.81 21.33 -2.32
CA ARG A 3 -8.64 20.37 -1.21
C ARG A 3 -8.72 18.90 -1.65
N SER A 4 -9.67 18.58 -2.54
CA SER A 4 -9.83 17.25 -3.12
C SER A 4 -8.57 16.78 -3.87
N MET A 5 -7.93 17.68 -4.63
CA MET A 5 -6.71 17.37 -5.36
C MET A 5 -5.52 17.12 -4.43
N GLN A 6 -5.41 17.84 -3.31
CA GLN A 6 -4.35 17.57 -2.32
C GLN A 6 -4.52 16.20 -1.66
N ILE A 7 -5.76 15.81 -1.34
CA ILE A 7 -6.07 14.49 -0.77
C ILE A 7 -5.77 13.40 -1.81
N CYS A 8 -6.16 13.61 -3.06
CA CYS A 8 -5.86 12.67 -4.16
C CYS A 8 -4.35 12.44 -4.32
N LEU A 9 -3.54 13.52 -4.32
CA LEU A 9 -2.08 13.41 -4.38
C LEU A 9 -1.49 12.69 -3.16
N ALA A 10 -2.00 12.97 -1.95
CA ALA A 10 -1.57 12.27 -0.74
C ALA A 10 -1.91 10.77 -0.80
N SER A 11 -3.11 10.42 -1.27
CA SER A 11 -3.50 9.03 -1.49
C SER A 11 -2.65 8.34 -2.55
N PHE A 12 -2.33 9.02 -3.66
CA PHE A 12 -1.46 8.47 -4.70
C PHE A 12 -0.04 8.24 -4.18
N ALA A 13 0.51 9.17 -3.40
CA ALA A 13 1.80 8.99 -2.74
C ALA A 13 1.76 7.79 -1.76
N GLY A 14 0.68 7.66 -0.98
CA GLY A 14 0.44 6.49 -0.14
C GLY A 14 0.42 5.19 -0.94
N LEU A 15 -0.29 5.17 -2.07
CA LEU A 15 -0.37 4.00 -2.97
C LEU A 15 1.02 3.54 -3.43
N VAL A 16 1.84 4.49 -3.92
CA VAL A 16 3.20 4.20 -4.39
C VAL A 16 4.08 3.69 -3.26
N VAL A 17 4.01 4.33 -2.07
CA VAL A 17 4.79 3.91 -0.90
C VAL A 17 4.37 2.53 -0.41
N GLY A 18 3.07 2.25 -0.29
CA GLY A 18 2.57 0.96 0.16
C GLY A 18 2.91 -0.17 -0.80
N GLY A 19 2.76 0.05 -2.12
CA GLY A 19 3.16 -0.91 -3.13
C GLY A 19 4.67 -1.15 -3.15
N GLY A 20 5.47 -0.08 -3.08
CA GLY A 20 6.92 -0.17 -3.01
C GLY A 20 7.39 -0.93 -1.76
N LEU A 21 6.81 -0.63 -0.59
CA LEU A 21 7.13 -1.33 0.65
C LEU A 21 6.81 -2.82 0.56
N PHE A 22 5.64 -3.18 0.01
CA PHE A 22 5.28 -4.58 -0.21
C PHE A 22 6.32 -5.28 -1.08
N MET A 23 6.75 -4.68 -2.20
CA MET A 23 7.76 -5.27 -3.07
C MET A 23 9.10 -5.49 -2.35
N VAL A 24 9.49 -4.58 -1.46
CA VAL A 24 10.72 -4.72 -0.64
C VAL A 24 10.60 -5.90 0.32
N VAL A 25 9.45 -6.09 0.98
CA VAL A 25 9.26 -7.16 1.97
C VAL A 25 8.82 -8.49 1.36
N PHE A 26 8.32 -8.48 0.12
CA PHE A 26 7.75 -9.65 -0.55
C PHE A 26 8.69 -10.87 -0.55
N PRO A 27 10.00 -10.77 -0.86
CA PRO A 27 10.89 -11.94 -0.82
C PRO A 27 10.94 -12.61 0.55
N SER A 28 10.93 -11.83 1.62
CA SER A 28 10.90 -12.33 3.00
C SER A 28 9.56 -12.97 3.35
N LEU A 29 8.44 -12.36 2.91
CA LEU A 29 7.10 -12.92 3.11
C LEU A 29 6.92 -14.23 2.34
N ALA A 30 7.34 -14.29 1.07
CA ALA A 30 7.31 -15.48 0.24
C ALA A 30 8.07 -16.64 0.90
N ARG A 31 9.29 -16.37 1.39
CA ARG A 31 10.09 -17.37 2.10
C ARG A 31 9.48 -17.79 3.43
N PHE A 32 8.84 -16.88 4.17
CA PHE A 32 8.26 -17.18 5.48
C PHE A 32 6.96 -17.99 5.37
N PHE A 33 6.06 -17.62 4.46
CA PHE A 33 4.75 -18.27 4.33
C PHE A 33 4.75 -19.52 3.46
N ILE A 34 5.56 -19.55 2.39
CA ILE A 34 5.51 -20.59 1.36
C ILE A 34 6.80 -21.42 1.34
N GLY A 35 7.93 -20.79 1.65
CA GLY A 35 9.23 -21.46 1.68
C GLY A 35 9.93 -21.50 0.31
N PRO A 36 10.98 -22.33 0.16
CA PRO A 36 11.70 -22.48 -1.10
C PRO A 36 10.82 -23.08 -2.22
N VAL A 37 11.02 -22.59 -3.45
CA VAL A 37 10.26 -23.03 -4.63
C VAL A 37 10.92 -24.26 -5.24
N TYR A 38 10.22 -25.40 -5.19
CA TYR A 38 10.65 -26.65 -5.83
C TYR A 38 9.71 -27.11 -6.96
N GLY A 39 8.58 -26.44 -7.15
CA GLY A 39 7.59 -26.79 -8.15
C GLY A 39 6.48 -25.75 -8.31
N GLU A 40 5.48 -26.10 -9.11
CA GLU A 40 4.38 -25.23 -9.51
C GLU A 40 3.50 -24.78 -8.34
N ASP A 41 3.26 -25.64 -7.35
CA ASP A 41 2.39 -25.31 -6.21
C ASP A 41 2.92 -24.11 -5.42
N GLN A 42 4.24 -24.09 -5.14
CA GLN A 42 4.87 -22.98 -4.45
C GLN A 42 4.94 -21.72 -5.32
N MET A 43 5.17 -21.88 -6.62
CA MET A 43 5.19 -20.75 -7.55
C MET A 43 3.81 -20.07 -7.65
N SER A 44 2.75 -20.87 -7.79
CA SER A 44 1.36 -20.41 -7.81
C SER A 44 0.93 -19.75 -6.50
N ALA A 45 1.34 -20.31 -5.36
CA ALA A 45 1.10 -19.69 -4.05
C ALA A 45 1.83 -18.33 -3.91
N ASN A 46 3.08 -18.23 -4.37
CA ASN A 46 3.85 -16.99 -4.35
C ASN A 46 3.23 -15.92 -5.26
N ALA A 47 2.76 -16.32 -6.44
CA ALA A 47 2.03 -15.45 -7.35
C ALA A 47 0.74 -14.92 -6.69
N SER A 48 -0.01 -15.79 -6.03
CA SER A 48 -1.22 -15.40 -5.29
C SER A 48 -0.91 -14.41 -4.16
N LEU A 49 0.15 -14.66 -3.39
CA LEU A 49 0.63 -13.74 -2.34
C LEU A 49 1.00 -12.37 -2.93
N LEU A 50 1.67 -12.33 -4.07
CA LEU A 50 2.03 -11.09 -4.77
C LEU A 50 0.78 -10.35 -5.27
N PHE A 51 -0.09 -11.03 -6.02
CA PHE A 51 -1.24 -10.42 -6.69
C PHE A 51 -2.34 -9.96 -5.73
N ILE A 52 -2.42 -10.53 -4.53
CA ILE A 52 -3.35 -10.08 -3.50
C ILE A 52 -2.66 -9.08 -2.57
N GLY A 53 -1.46 -9.41 -2.09
CA GLY A 53 -0.76 -8.62 -1.08
C GLY A 53 -0.31 -7.25 -1.57
N LEU A 54 0.17 -7.15 -2.82
CA LEU A 54 0.61 -5.88 -3.41
C LEU A 54 -0.54 -4.87 -3.50
N PRO A 55 -1.68 -5.15 -4.17
CA PRO A 55 -2.78 -4.19 -4.25
C PRO A 55 -3.41 -3.95 -2.87
N ALA A 56 -3.54 -4.96 -2.01
CA ALA A 56 -4.08 -4.77 -0.66
C ALA A 56 -3.24 -3.77 0.15
N THR A 57 -1.92 -3.95 0.18
CA THR A 57 -1.01 -3.07 0.92
C THR A 57 -0.99 -1.66 0.32
N ALA A 58 -0.95 -1.55 -1.01
CA ALA A 58 -0.99 -0.26 -1.71
C ALA A 58 -2.28 0.51 -1.39
N LEU A 59 -3.44 -0.16 -1.40
CA LEU A 59 -4.73 0.45 -1.07
C LEU A 59 -4.80 0.90 0.40
N VAL A 60 -4.31 0.09 1.34
CA VAL A 60 -4.27 0.46 2.77
C VAL A 60 -3.49 1.76 2.96
N PHE A 61 -2.31 1.89 2.36
CA PHE A 61 -1.51 3.10 2.47
C PHE A 61 -2.14 4.29 1.73
N ALA A 62 -2.78 4.08 0.58
CA ALA A 62 -3.49 5.13 -0.15
C ALA A 62 -4.63 5.74 0.68
N ILE A 63 -5.41 4.88 1.34
CA ILE A 63 -6.50 5.29 2.22
C ILE A 63 -5.93 6.00 3.45
N ALA A 64 -4.94 5.40 4.13
CA ALA A 64 -4.34 5.97 5.32
C ALA A 64 -3.73 7.36 5.08
N ALA A 65 -2.96 7.53 4.00
CA ALA A 65 -2.36 8.81 3.64
C ALA A 65 -3.41 9.86 3.28
N GLY A 66 -4.43 9.48 2.50
CA GLY A 66 -5.54 10.37 2.14
C GLY A 66 -6.34 10.83 3.36
N MET A 67 -6.71 9.90 4.24
CA MET A 67 -7.43 10.19 5.48
C MET A 67 -6.62 11.09 6.40
N TRP A 68 -5.34 10.77 6.61
CA TRP A 68 -4.44 11.58 7.43
C TRP A 68 -4.35 13.01 6.90
N TRP A 69 -4.16 13.18 5.59
CA TRP A 69 -4.11 14.51 4.97
C TRP A 69 -5.45 15.24 5.08
N ALA A 70 -6.57 14.54 4.89
CA ALA A 70 -7.90 15.12 5.03
C ALA A 70 -8.16 15.65 6.44
N ILE A 71 -7.74 14.93 7.49
CA ILE A 71 -7.82 15.34 8.90
C ILE A 71 -6.95 16.58 9.14
N ARG A 72 -5.69 16.56 8.67
CA ARG A 72 -4.74 17.69 8.73
C ARG A 72 -5.34 18.96 8.14
N LEU A 73 -6.02 18.87 6.99
CA LEU A 73 -6.66 20.02 6.35
C LEU A 73 -7.88 20.53 7.14
N LYS A 74 -8.67 19.65 7.78
CA LYS A 74 -9.78 20.09 8.68
C LYS A 74 -9.23 20.86 9.87
N ALA A 75 -8.17 20.35 10.51
CA ALA A 75 -7.57 20.98 11.68
C ALA A 75 -7.02 22.38 11.35
N LYS A 76 -6.34 22.55 10.20
CA LYS A 76 -5.85 23.86 9.75
C LYS A 76 -6.98 24.87 9.46
N ALA A 77 -8.13 24.41 8.97
CA ALA A 77 -9.26 25.29 8.70
C ALA A 77 -9.95 25.80 9.97
N LYS A 78 -9.96 25.00 11.06
CA LYS A 78 -10.55 25.38 12.35
C LYS A 78 -9.66 26.32 13.18
N SER A 79 -8.37 26.37 12.88
CA SER A 79 -7.38 27.23 13.55
C SER A 79 -7.28 28.64 12.94
N LYS A 80 -8.03 28.91 11.88
CA LYS A 80 -8.16 30.24 11.26
C LYS A 80 -9.51 30.82 11.62
#